data_AF-A0A939H964-F1
#
_entry.id   AF-A0A939H964-F1
#
_cell.length_a   1.000
_cell.length_b   1.000
_cell.length_c   1.000
_cell.angle_alpha   90.00
_cell.angle_beta   90.00
_cell.angle_gamma   90.00
#
_symmetry.space_group_name_H-M   'P 1'
#
loop_
_entity.id
_entity.type
_entity.pdbx_description
1 polymer ?
#
loop_
_entity_poly.entity_id
_entity_poly.type
_entity_poly.pdbx_seq_one_letter_code
_entity_poly.pdbx_strand_id
1 'polypeptide(L)'
;MGDGHHSRGNEETCRSHDRSHRPQRRSRDHPHCGGFSILRSTPRDPSIRRSKGLQRVVGAFFAALIATLLVAAPSAQATTPSPSPSPQNFQNNISGFLRDDARAPIPGVRITAKGEGFEGTATSGASGSWTIGVPKKGTYEVQLDESTLPEGIKLAEGQENPRNVVFGETSTQTTIFAFGKGIVVQQGDFVQDLTNRLVAGLSFGLLLALAAVGLSLIFGTTGLTNFAHGEMVTLGAVLVFGFNAVGLPFWLAIILALVGGGLFGYAQDTGLWKPLRRRGTGLVPMMIVSIGLALAVRYIIQFNFGGATQQLPGAQSAEIQLGPISISPNNLWSLIISAAVITLIGIVLLKTRLGKATRAVADNPALAAASGIDVDGVIRIVWIVGGVLASLGGILWAYYRPGVTFDMGSQILLLIFAGVTLGGLGTVFGALIGSVVVGLFTELTTVFGAPADLKYVIPLGVMIVVLLFRPQGILGRRERVG
;
A
#
# COMPACT_ATOMS: atom_id res chain seq x y z
N MET A 1 -20.78 35.29 69.88
CA MET A 1 -20.90 36.11 68.65
C MET A 1 -21.61 35.22 67.64
N GLY A 2 -22.94 35.22 67.60
CA GLY A 2 -23.77 36.22 66.89
C GLY A 2 -24.07 35.63 65.50
N ASP A 3 -25.25 35.01 65.33
CA ASP A 3 -26.43 35.57 64.62
C ASP A 3 -26.20 35.68 63.10
N GLY A 4 -27.08 35.26 62.19
CA GLY A 4 -28.45 34.77 62.26
C GLY A 4 -29.13 34.83 60.88
N HIS A 5 -30.30 34.18 60.77
CA HIS A 5 -31.43 34.42 59.84
C HIS A 5 -31.26 34.14 58.33
N HIS A 6 -32.26 33.71 57.53
CA HIS A 6 -33.71 33.42 57.63
C HIS A 6 -34.04 32.59 56.35
N SER A 7 -34.79 31.47 56.37
CA SER A 7 -36.27 31.28 56.39
C SER A 7 -36.99 31.26 55.00
N ARG A 8 -37.92 30.28 54.88
CA ARG A 8 -39.05 30.07 53.92
C ARG A 8 -38.72 29.35 52.59
N GLY A 9 -39.45 28.31 52.15
CA GLY A 9 -40.61 27.61 52.70
C GLY A 9 -41.01 26.33 51.91
N ASN A 10 -41.61 25.39 52.65
CA ASN A 10 -42.64 24.36 52.40
C ASN A 10 -42.96 23.93 50.95
N GLU A 11 -42.79 22.65 50.58
CA GLU A 11 -43.59 21.42 50.88
C GLU A 11 -44.65 21.17 49.77
N GLU A 12 -44.50 20.09 48.99
CA GLU A 12 -45.22 18.79 49.09
C GLU A 12 -46.43 18.77 48.12
N THR A 13 -46.93 17.69 47.51
CA THR A 13 -46.77 16.21 47.53
C THR A 13 -47.54 15.71 46.27
N CYS A 14 -47.07 14.77 45.45
CA CYS A 14 -47.04 13.30 45.58
C CYS A 14 -48.31 12.54 45.09
N ARG A 15 -48.09 11.61 44.13
CA ARG A 15 -48.81 10.33 43.82
C ARG A 15 -50.24 10.40 43.21
N SER A 16 -50.65 9.65 42.16
CA SER A 16 -50.47 8.29 41.60
C SER A 16 -51.71 7.40 41.82
N HIS A 17 -52.04 6.55 40.82
CA HIS A 17 -53.08 5.48 40.73
C HIS A 17 -54.42 5.90 40.10
N ASP A 18 -55.20 5.06 39.40
CA ASP A 18 -55.09 3.79 38.67
C ASP A 18 -56.51 3.49 38.08
N ARG A 19 -56.60 2.67 37.03
CA ARG A 19 -57.73 1.77 36.63
C ARG A 19 -59.06 2.27 36.02
N SER A 20 -59.22 1.89 34.73
CA SER A 20 -60.28 1.04 34.11
C SER A 20 -61.79 1.28 34.30
N HIS A 21 -62.53 1.50 33.19
CA HIS A 21 -63.58 0.61 32.61
C HIS A 21 -64.46 1.31 31.54
N ARG A 22 -64.74 0.59 30.43
CA ARG A 22 -65.76 0.81 29.36
C ARG A 22 -67.19 0.42 29.85
N PRO A 23 -68.31 0.38 29.05
CA PRO A 23 -68.69 0.93 27.71
C PRO A 23 -70.15 1.52 27.62
N GLN A 24 -70.60 2.06 26.46
CA GLN A 24 -71.92 1.77 25.80
C GLN A 24 -72.18 2.53 24.47
N ARG A 25 -73.16 2.03 23.69
CA ARG A 25 -73.46 2.17 22.24
C ARG A 25 -74.61 3.16 21.90
N ARG A 26 -74.68 3.63 20.63
CA ARG A 26 -75.84 3.70 19.67
C ARG A 26 -75.58 4.81 18.61
N SER A 27 -75.34 4.53 17.32
CA SER A 27 -76.23 4.20 16.17
C SER A 27 -77.17 5.33 15.69
N ARG A 28 -76.91 5.92 14.50
CA ARG A 28 -77.79 5.93 13.29
C ARG A 28 -77.37 6.98 12.22
N ASP A 29 -77.12 6.48 11.01
CA ASP A 29 -77.61 6.87 9.67
C ASP A 29 -77.36 8.29 9.05
N HIS A 30 -76.43 8.31 8.07
CA HIS A 30 -76.42 8.85 6.68
C HIS A 30 -77.15 10.17 6.29
N PRO A 31 -76.63 11.00 5.32
CA PRO A 31 -76.28 10.52 3.97
C PRO A 31 -75.06 11.17 3.26
N HIS A 32 -74.78 10.56 2.11
CA HIS A 32 -73.71 10.76 1.13
C HIS A 32 -73.47 12.21 0.66
N CYS A 33 -72.21 12.62 0.65
CA CYS A 33 -71.69 13.65 -0.26
C CYS A 33 -70.52 13.07 -1.06
N GLY A 34 -70.60 13.25 -2.38
CA GLY A 34 -69.75 12.60 -3.38
C GLY A 34 -68.26 12.94 -3.25
N GLY A 35 -67.44 11.91 -3.19
CA GLY A 35 -66.00 12.01 -3.33
C GLY A 35 -65.62 12.25 -4.78
N PHE A 36 -65.18 13.48 -5.08
CA PHE A 36 -64.42 13.78 -6.29
C PHE A 36 -63.01 13.18 -6.10
N SER A 37 -62.82 11.96 -6.60
CA SER A 37 -61.51 11.31 -6.63
C SER A 37 -60.63 11.98 -7.69
N ILE A 38 -59.87 13.00 -7.30
CA ILE A 38 -58.77 13.52 -8.10
C ILE A 38 -57.68 12.45 -8.10
N LEU A 39 -57.66 11.63 -9.16
CA LEU A 39 -56.53 10.80 -9.54
C LEU A 39 -55.32 11.71 -9.79
N ARG A 40 -54.55 12.00 -8.75
CA ARG A 40 -53.16 12.45 -8.91
C ARG A 40 -52.38 11.30 -9.53
N SER A 41 -52.22 11.33 -10.84
CA SER A 41 -51.16 10.60 -11.52
C SER A 41 -49.83 11.05 -10.91
N THR A 42 -49.25 10.21 -10.05
CA THR A 42 -47.86 10.39 -9.64
C THR A 42 -46.99 10.32 -10.91
N PRO A 43 -46.18 11.35 -11.22
CA PRO A 43 -45.22 11.22 -12.30
C PRO A 43 -44.28 10.07 -11.93
N ARG A 44 -44.21 9.04 -12.78
CA ARG A 44 -43.22 7.96 -12.65
C ARG A 44 -41.84 8.61 -12.70
N ASP A 45 -41.17 8.66 -11.55
CA ASP A 45 -39.84 9.25 -11.39
C ASP A 45 -38.83 8.52 -12.31
N PRO A 46 -38.26 9.20 -13.33
CA PRO A 46 -37.27 8.61 -14.23
C PRO A 46 -35.95 8.25 -13.54
N SER A 47 -35.74 8.64 -12.26
CA SER A 47 -34.54 8.35 -11.48
C SER A 47 -34.33 6.84 -11.22
N ILE A 48 -35.42 6.06 -11.11
CA ILE A 48 -35.37 4.63 -10.74
C ILE A 48 -34.89 3.75 -11.92
N ARG A 49 -35.08 4.19 -13.17
CA ARG A 49 -34.63 3.41 -14.35
C ARG A 49 -33.13 3.54 -14.60
N ARG A 50 -32.51 4.67 -14.24
CA ARG A 50 -31.06 4.89 -14.38
C ARG A 50 -30.22 4.10 -13.38
N SER A 51 -30.74 3.81 -12.18
CA SER A 51 -29.98 3.05 -11.14
C SER A 51 -29.74 1.59 -11.52
N LYS A 52 -30.69 0.94 -12.22
CA LYS A 52 -30.56 -0.46 -12.65
C LYS A 52 -29.51 -0.66 -13.74
N GLY A 53 -29.38 0.28 -14.68
CA GLY A 53 -28.32 0.26 -15.69
C GLY A 53 -26.93 0.45 -15.06
N LEU A 54 -26.86 1.28 -14.02
CA LEU A 54 -25.61 1.61 -13.33
C LEU A 54 -25.09 0.46 -12.45
N GLN A 55 -25.98 -0.23 -11.73
CA GLN A 55 -25.63 -1.44 -10.98
C GLN A 55 -25.13 -2.56 -11.90
N ARG A 56 -25.65 -2.65 -13.12
CA ARG A 56 -25.16 -3.59 -14.14
C ARG A 56 -23.76 -3.24 -14.63
N VAL A 57 -23.42 -1.96 -14.79
CA VAL A 57 -22.07 -1.53 -15.21
C VAL A 57 -21.04 -1.77 -14.10
N VAL A 58 -21.37 -1.44 -12.85
CA VAL A 58 -20.49 -1.72 -11.70
C VAL A 58 -20.32 -3.23 -11.51
N GLY A 59 -21.41 -4.00 -11.55
CA GLY A 59 -21.35 -5.46 -11.47
C GLY A 59 -20.56 -6.10 -12.63
N ALA A 60 -20.71 -5.58 -13.85
CA ALA A 60 -19.94 -6.03 -15.01
C ALA A 60 -18.45 -5.68 -14.89
N PHE A 61 -18.09 -4.53 -14.31
CA PHE A 61 -16.68 -4.19 -14.07
C PHE A 61 -16.05 -5.11 -13.03
N PHE A 62 -16.71 -5.37 -11.90
CA PHE A 62 -16.21 -6.34 -10.92
C PHE A 62 -16.12 -7.75 -11.51
N ALA A 63 -17.08 -8.16 -12.35
CA ALA A 63 -17.01 -9.43 -13.06
C ALA A 63 -15.86 -9.48 -14.08
N ALA A 64 -15.60 -8.39 -14.81
CA ALA A 64 -14.49 -8.28 -15.75
C ALA A 64 -13.13 -8.26 -15.03
N LEU A 65 -13.04 -7.56 -13.90
CA LEU A 65 -11.87 -7.55 -13.02
C LEU A 65 -11.55 -8.95 -12.51
N ILE A 66 -12.57 -9.65 -12.01
CA ILE A 66 -12.48 -11.04 -11.56
C ILE A 66 -12.08 -11.94 -12.73
N ALA A 67 -12.63 -11.75 -13.93
CA ALA A 67 -12.26 -12.52 -15.11
C ALA A 67 -10.79 -12.30 -15.53
N THR A 68 -10.27 -11.07 -15.50
CA THR A 68 -8.85 -10.82 -15.78
C THR A 68 -7.93 -11.42 -14.71
N LEU A 69 -8.37 -11.45 -13.45
CA LEU A 69 -7.60 -12.06 -12.37
C LEU A 69 -7.64 -13.60 -12.42
N LEU A 70 -8.74 -14.21 -12.87
CA LEU A 70 -8.88 -15.67 -13.03
C LEU A 70 -8.00 -16.24 -14.14
N VAL A 71 -7.83 -15.51 -15.24
CA VAL A 71 -6.97 -15.96 -16.37
C VAL A 71 -5.47 -15.85 -16.02
N ALA A 72 -5.12 -15.00 -15.05
CA ALA A 72 -3.75 -14.76 -14.62
C ALA A 72 -3.23 -15.75 -13.57
N ALA A 73 -4.00 -16.79 -13.20
CA ALA A 73 -3.56 -17.79 -12.25
C ALA A 73 -2.33 -18.55 -12.80
N PRO A 74 -1.14 -18.43 -12.19
CA PRO A 74 0.04 -19.10 -12.70
C PRO A 74 -0.07 -20.61 -12.44
N SER A 75 0.11 -21.41 -13.49
CA SER A 75 0.47 -22.82 -13.34
C SER A 75 1.89 -22.88 -12.78
N ALA A 76 2.02 -22.91 -11.46
CA ALA A 76 3.32 -23.03 -10.79
C ALA A 76 3.88 -24.46 -10.97
N GLN A 77 4.67 -24.67 -12.02
CA GLN A 77 5.63 -25.78 -12.06
C GLN A 77 6.91 -25.31 -11.38
N ALA A 78 7.00 -25.55 -10.07
CA ALA A 78 8.25 -25.46 -9.34
C ALA A 78 9.11 -26.67 -9.70
N THR A 79 10.07 -26.51 -10.63
CA THR A 79 11.17 -27.47 -10.77
C THR A 79 12.18 -27.20 -9.65
N THR A 80 12.00 -27.86 -8.51
CA THR A 80 13.06 -28.01 -7.52
C THR A 80 14.08 -29.02 -8.06
N PRO A 81 15.36 -28.67 -8.24
CA PRO A 81 16.38 -29.68 -8.50
C PRO A 81 16.52 -30.57 -7.24
N SER A 82 16.38 -31.88 -7.43
CA SER A 82 16.55 -32.88 -6.38
C SER A 82 17.92 -32.76 -5.72
N PRO A 83 18.01 -32.79 -4.37
CA PRO A 83 19.31 -32.82 -3.71
C PRO A 83 19.98 -34.18 -3.93
N SER A 84 21.26 -34.14 -4.30
CA SER A 84 22.15 -35.30 -4.21
C SER A 84 22.38 -35.67 -2.73
N PRO A 85 22.45 -36.95 -2.36
CA PRO A 85 22.47 -37.37 -0.97
C PRO A 85 23.87 -37.33 -0.37
N SER A 86 24.01 -36.85 0.86
CA SER A 86 25.14 -37.13 1.77
C SER A 86 24.73 -36.83 3.23
N PRO A 87 25.34 -37.50 4.23
CA PRO A 87 24.59 -38.08 5.33
C PRO A 87 24.68 -37.28 6.64
N GLN A 88 23.55 -36.72 7.06
CA GLN A 88 23.06 -36.57 8.45
C GLN A 88 21.82 -35.68 8.39
N ASN A 89 20.63 -36.29 8.49
CA ASN A 89 19.36 -35.60 8.37
C ASN A 89 19.06 -34.76 9.62
N PHE A 90 19.60 -33.55 9.66
CA PHE A 90 19.13 -32.51 10.56
C PHE A 90 18.08 -31.65 9.87
N GLN A 91 17.06 -31.21 10.62
CA GLN A 91 16.00 -30.35 10.10
C GLN A 91 16.51 -28.95 9.72
N ASN A 92 17.57 -28.49 10.39
CA ASN A 92 18.20 -27.20 10.10
C ASN A 92 19.43 -27.39 9.23
N ASN A 93 19.65 -26.48 8.29
CA ASN A 93 20.76 -26.56 7.35
C ASN A 93 21.38 -25.18 7.08
N ILE A 94 22.70 -25.18 6.99
CA ILE A 94 23.47 -24.10 6.40
C ILE A 94 23.79 -24.53 4.98
N SER A 95 23.50 -23.68 4.00
CA SER A 95 23.71 -24.01 2.59
C SER A 95 24.28 -22.83 1.83
N GLY A 96 24.83 -23.11 0.65
CA GLY A 96 25.34 -22.07 -0.22
C GLY A 96 25.69 -22.60 -1.60
N PHE A 97 26.09 -21.67 -2.47
CA PHE A 97 26.62 -21.96 -3.79
C PHE A 97 27.96 -21.25 -3.96
N LEU A 98 28.95 -21.97 -4.49
CA LEU A 98 30.24 -21.42 -4.87
C LEU A 98 30.28 -21.23 -6.38
N ARG A 99 30.54 -19.99 -6.80
CA ARG A 99 30.64 -19.62 -8.21
C ARG A 99 31.81 -18.68 -8.43
N ASP A 100 32.50 -18.83 -9.55
CA ASP A 100 33.59 -17.95 -9.95
C ASP A 100 33.08 -16.62 -10.54
N ASP A 101 34.01 -15.76 -10.97
CA ASP A 101 33.72 -14.46 -11.60
C ASP A 101 32.87 -14.59 -12.88
N ALA A 102 32.96 -15.71 -13.59
CA ALA A 102 32.17 -16.02 -14.79
C ALA A 102 30.81 -16.67 -14.47
N ARG A 103 30.44 -16.77 -13.17
CA ARG A 103 29.26 -17.46 -12.64
C ARG A 103 29.26 -18.98 -12.87
N ALA A 104 30.41 -19.57 -13.22
CA ALA A 104 30.57 -21.01 -13.34
C ALA A 104 30.67 -21.65 -11.94
N PRO A 105 30.08 -22.84 -11.73
CA PRO A 105 30.10 -23.52 -10.44
C PRO A 105 31.51 -23.99 -10.06
N ILE A 106 31.87 -23.88 -8.77
CA ILE A 106 33.16 -24.34 -8.24
C ILE A 106 32.95 -25.63 -7.43
N PRO A 107 33.20 -26.82 -8.01
CA PRO A 107 33.10 -28.10 -7.30
C PRO A 107 34.35 -28.41 -6.46
N GLY A 108 34.21 -29.32 -5.48
CA GLY A 108 35.34 -29.90 -4.76
C GLY A 108 35.91 -29.08 -3.59
N VAL A 109 35.29 -27.95 -3.25
CA VAL A 109 35.75 -27.07 -2.16
C VAL A 109 35.18 -27.56 -0.84
N ARG A 110 36.01 -27.62 0.21
CA ARG A 110 35.60 -28.04 1.55
C ARG A 110 35.14 -26.84 2.39
N ILE A 111 34.01 -27.01 3.06
CA ILE A 111 33.41 -26.04 3.99
C ILE A 111 33.22 -26.73 5.34
N THR A 112 33.56 -26.05 6.41
CA THR A 112 33.42 -26.52 7.79
C THR A 112 32.51 -25.57 8.56
N ALA A 113 31.58 -26.09 9.35
CA ALA A 113 30.77 -25.30 10.28
C ALA A 113 31.03 -25.76 11.72
N LYS A 114 31.40 -24.84 12.60
CA LYS A 114 31.67 -25.09 14.03
C LYS A 114 30.83 -24.18 14.90
N GLY A 115 30.15 -24.71 15.90
CA GLY A 115 29.32 -23.91 16.81
C GLY A 115 28.41 -24.78 17.65
N GLU A 116 28.01 -24.29 18.82
CA GLU A 116 27.06 -24.99 19.70
C GLU A 116 27.47 -26.44 20.06
N GLY A 117 28.78 -26.71 20.13
CA GLY A 117 29.33 -28.05 20.39
C GLY A 117 29.23 -29.04 19.22
N PHE A 118 28.90 -28.56 18.02
CA PHE A 118 28.83 -29.35 16.78
C PHE A 118 29.91 -28.89 15.78
N GLU A 119 30.51 -29.85 15.09
CA GLU A 119 31.40 -29.63 13.95
C GLU A 119 30.95 -30.49 12.78
N GLY A 120 30.63 -29.86 11.66
CA GLY A 120 30.19 -30.51 10.43
C GLY A 120 31.00 -30.04 9.23
N THR A 121 31.23 -30.92 8.27
CA THR A 121 31.94 -30.59 7.02
C THR A 121 31.12 -30.98 5.81
N ALA A 122 31.20 -30.19 4.74
CA ALA A 122 30.62 -30.50 3.44
C ALA A 122 31.61 -30.17 2.32
N THR A 123 31.44 -30.82 1.18
CA THR A 123 32.19 -30.53 -0.04
C THR A 123 31.22 -30.03 -1.12
N SER A 124 31.60 -29.00 -1.87
CA SER A 124 30.77 -28.49 -2.95
C SER A 124 30.63 -29.51 -4.08
N GLY A 125 29.38 -29.72 -4.53
CA GLY A 125 29.06 -30.64 -5.64
C GLY A 125 29.35 -30.03 -7.02
N ALA A 126 29.05 -30.79 -8.08
CA ALA A 126 29.26 -30.37 -9.48
C ALA A 126 28.55 -29.06 -9.86
N SER A 127 27.44 -28.73 -9.19
CA SER A 127 26.68 -27.49 -9.36
C SER A 127 27.19 -26.33 -8.48
N GLY A 128 28.29 -26.52 -7.74
CA GLY A 128 28.84 -25.57 -6.76
C GLY A 128 28.02 -25.51 -5.46
N SER A 129 26.95 -26.28 -5.33
CA SER A 129 26.12 -26.31 -4.12
C SER A 129 26.80 -27.08 -3.00
N TRP A 130 26.67 -26.59 -1.76
CA TRP A 130 27.06 -27.29 -0.56
C TRP A 130 26.00 -27.11 0.53
N THR A 131 25.90 -28.09 1.42
CA THR A 131 24.94 -28.09 2.53
C THR A 131 25.53 -28.80 3.73
N ILE A 132 25.45 -28.18 4.91
CA ILE A 132 25.79 -28.77 6.20
C ILE A 132 24.52 -28.78 7.06
N GLY A 133 24.08 -29.96 7.48
CA GLY A 133 22.99 -30.09 8.45
C GLY A 133 23.50 -29.75 9.86
N VAL A 134 22.73 -28.99 10.64
CA VAL A 134 23.09 -28.61 12.01
C VAL A 134 22.01 -29.01 13.02
N PRO A 135 22.38 -29.51 14.21
CA PRO A 135 21.44 -30.12 15.15
C PRO A 135 20.53 -29.11 15.86
N LYS A 136 21.02 -27.89 16.13
CA LYS A 136 20.29 -26.83 16.85
C LYS A 136 20.38 -25.51 16.09
N LYS A 137 19.37 -24.66 16.23
CA LYS A 137 19.46 -23.26 15.80
C LYS A 137 20.31 -22.51 16.82
N GLY A 138 21.37 -21.85 16.35
CA GLY A 138 22.33 -21.13 17.18
C GLY A 138 23.31 -20.36 16.29
N THR A 139 24.48 -20.02 16.83
CA THR A 139 25.54 -19.35 16.08
C THR A 139 26.59 -20.36 15.65
N TYR A 140 26.90 -20.39 14.35
CA TYR A 140 27.91 -21.26 13.77
C TYR A 140 28.95 -20.43 13.00
N GLU A 141 30.23 -20.69 13.26
CA GLU A 141 31.35 -20.23 12.45
C GLU A 141 31.50 -21.14 11.24
N VAL A 142 31.30 -20.58 10.05
CA VAL A 142 31.42 -21.28 8.77
C VAL A 142 32.71 -20.86 8.09
N GLN A 143 33.60 -21.81 7.88
CA GLN A 143 34.91 -21.61 7.28
C GLN A 143 35.00 -22.33 5.94
N LEU A 144 35.49 -21.63 4.93
CA LEU A 144 35.87 -22.21 3.65
C LEU A 144 37.37 -22.55 3.67
N ASP A 145 37.73 -23.77 3.29
CA ASP A 145 39.13 -24.21 3.21
C ASP A 145 39.76 -23.75 1.90
N GLU A 146 40.55 -22.68 1.97
CA GLU A 146 41.21 -22.07 0.80
C GLU A 146 42.19 -23.01 0.10
N SER A 147 42.73 -24.02 0.80
CA SER A 147 43.64 -25.00 0.19
C SER A 147 42.94 -25.93 -0.79
N THR A 148 41.61 -26.03 -0.71
CA THR A 148 40.78 -26.86 -1.60
C THR A 148 40.24 -26.10 -2.81
N LEU A 149 40.63 -24.83 -2.99
CA LEU A 149 40.23 -24.03 -4.14
C LEU A 149 41.01 -24.44 -5.40
N PRO A 150 40.36 -24.48 -6.59
CA PRO A 150 41.05 -24.68 -7.85
C PRO A 150 42.08 -23.58 -8.14
N GLU A 151 43.14 -23.92 -8.89
CA GLU A 151 44.21 -22.97 -9.23
C GLU A 151 43.66 -21.70 -9.91
N GLY A 152 44.07 -20.53 -9.40
CA GLY A 152 43.67 -19.22 -9.93
C GLY A 152 42.42 -18.61 -9.29
N ILE A 153 41.69 -19.34 -8.45
CA ILE A 153 40.52 -18.82 -7.72
C ILE A 153 40.92 -18.47 -6.29
N LYS A 154 40.67 -17.22 -5.89
CA LYS A 154 40.86 -16.75 -4.51
C LYS A 154 39.56 -16.16 -3.99
N LEU A 155 39.38 -16.22 -2.66
CA LEU A 155 38.32 -15.46 -2.01
C LEU A 155 38.49 -13.97 -2.33
N ALA A 156 37.36 -13.29 -2.47
CA ALA A 156 37.33 -11.86 -2.70
C ALA A 156 38.03 -11.07 -1.58
N GLU A 157 38.79 -10.03 -1.94
CA GLU A 157 39.42 -9.14 -0.98
C GLU A 157 38.38 -8.54 0.00
N GLY A 158 38.66 -8.64 1.31
CA GLY A 158 37.75 -8.15 2.36
C GLY A 158 36.64 -9.12 2.77
N GLN A 159 36.54 -10.33 2.20
CA GLN A 159 35.67 -11.38 2.72
C GLN A 159 36.19 -11.90 4.07
N GLU A 160 35.32 -11.92 5.07
CA GLU A 160 35.57 -12.64 6.32
C GLU A 160 35.57 -14.16 6.06
N ASN A 161 36.57 -14.87 6.58
CA ASN A 161 36.65 -16.33 6.59
C ASN A 161 37.47 -16.76 7.83
N PRO A 162 36.89 -17.34 8.88
CA PRO A 162 35.52 -17.84 9.01
C PRO A 162 34.43 -16.75 9.14
N ARG A 163 33.18 -17.10 8.79
CA ARG A 163 31.99 -16.22 8.89
C ARG A 163 31.03 -16.69 9.96
N ASN A 164 30.49 -15.76 10.73
CA ASN A 164 29.45 -16.05 11.71
C ASN A 164 28.07 -16.12 11.05
N VAL A 165 27.39 -17.26 11.23
CA VAL A 165 26.03 -17.51 10.75
C VAL A 165 25.12 -17.68 11.96
N VAL A 166 24.15 -16.79 12.11
CA VAL A 166 23.18 -16.81 13.20
C VAL A 166 21.85 -17.30 12.65
N PHE A 167 21.29 -18.35 13.25
CA PHE A 167 19.96 -18.82 12.88
C PHE A 167 18.87 -17.91 13.46
N GLY A 168 18.02 -17.37 12.58
CA GLY A 168 16.74 -16.76 12.95
C GLY A 168 15.59 -17.78 13.02
N GLU A 169 14.39 -17.39 12.61
CA GLU A 169 13.22 -18.28 12.65
C GLU A 169 13.22 -19.37 11.57
N THR A 170 13.95 -19.17 10.47
CA THR A 170 14.03 -20.13 9.36
C THR A 170 14.87 -21.36 9.73
N SER A 171 14.54 -22.52 9.16
CA SER A 171 15.33 -23.76 9.29
C SER A 171 16.56 -23.76 8.39
N THR A 172 16.60 -22.88 7.38
CA THR A 172 17.70 -22.77 6.42
C THR A 172 18.34 -21.40 6.52
N GLN A 173 19.67 -21.40 6.62
CA GLN A 173 20.49 -20.20 6.49
C GLN A 173 21.40 -20.35 5.27
N THR A 174 21.53 -19.27 4.49
CA THR A 174 22.36 -19.26 3.29
C THR A 174 23.61 -18.44 3.54
N THR A 175 24.78 -19.04 3.33
CA THR A 175 26.07 -18.36 3.45
C THR A 175 26.70 -18.26 2.08
N ILE A 176 27.08 -17.05 1.70
CA ILE A 176 27.71 -16.76 0.41
C ILE A 176 29.18 -16.43 0.66
N PHE A 177 30.05 -17.14 -0.06
CA PHE A 177 31.46 -16.81 -0.22
C PHE A 177 31.65 -16.26 -1.63
N ALA A 178 32.16 -15.04 -1.73
CA ALA A 178 32.45 -14.41 -3.02
C ALA A 178 33.91 -14.68 -3.41
N PHE A 179 34.16 -14.90 -4.70
CA PHE A 179 35.48 -15.15 -5.27
C PHE A 179 35.86 -14.05 -6.25
N GLY A 180 37.16 -13.91 -6.55
CA GLY A 180 37.69 -12.99 -7.56
C GLY A 180 37.75 -11.53 -7.13
N LYS A 181 37.62 -10.58 -8.09
CA LYS A 181 37.49 -9.14 -7.76
C LYS A 181 36.13 -8.94 -7.11
N GLY A 182 36.05 -9.23 -5.82
CA GLY A 182 34.81 -9.27 -5.08
C GLY A 182 33.99 -8.00 -5.18
N ILE A 183 32.73 -8.16 -4.78
CA ILE A 183 31.98 -7.06 -4.17
C ILE A 183 32.81 -6.64 -2.96
N VAL A 184 33.65 -5.62 -3.16
CA VAL A 184 34.19 -4.85 -2.05
C VAL A 184 32.97 -4.48 -1.23
N VAL A 185 32.89 -4.90 0.03
CA VAL A 185 32.11 -4.13 1.00
C VAL A 185 32.89 -2.82 1.08
N GLN A 186 32.68 -1.97 0.07
CA GLN A 186 33.17 -0.63 0.06
C GLN A 186 32.41 -0.06 1.23
N GLN A 187 33.13 0.10 2.34
CA GLN A 187 32.75 1.04 3.37
C GLN A 187 32.62 2.35 2.60
N GLY A 188 31.41 2.61 2.10
CA GLY A 188 31.14 3.75 1.26
C GLY A 188 31.62 4.94 2.05
N ASP A 189 32.28 5.89 1.38
CA ASP A 189 32.48 7.20 1.99
C ASP A 189 31.13 7.61 2.57
N PHE A 190 31.07 8.03 3.84
CA PHE A 190 29.81 8.39 4.50
C PHE A 190 28.98 9.35 3.62
N VAL A 191 29.67 10.23 2.90
CA VAL A 191 29.11 11.16 1.92
C VAL A 191 28.45 10.43 0.74
N GLN A 192 29.07 9.38 0.21
CA GLN A 192 28.53 8.55 -0.87
C GLN A 192 27.29 7.78 -0.40
N ASP A 193 27.34 7.15 0.77
CA ASP A 193 26.20 6.44 1.36
C ASP A 193 25.04 7.39 1.66
N LEU A 194 25.33 8.55 2.24
CA LEU A 194 24.34 9.59 2.47
C LEU A 194 23.69 10.06 1.16
N THR A 195 24.48 10.30 0.12
CA THR A 195 23.98 10.75 -1.19
C THR A 195 23.10 9.68 -1.83
N ASN A 196 23.53 8.41 -1.81
CA ASN A 196 22.73 7.28 -2.30
C ASN A 196 21.39 7.16 -1.57
N ARG A 197 21.39 7.31 -0.24
CA ARG A 197 20.17 7.20 0.58
C ARG A 197 19.26 8.40 0.44
N LEU A 198 19.78 9.60 0.20
CA LEU A 198 18.98 10.78 -0.14
C LEU A 198 18.26 10.59 -1.48
N VAL A 199 18.95 10.09 -2.50
CA VAL A 199 18.35 9.83 -3.83
C VAL A 199 17.32 8.70 -3.74
N ALA A 200 17.63 7.62 -3.03
CA ALA A 200 16.67 6.54 -2.75
C ALA A 200 15.44 7.06 -2.00
N GLY A 201 15.65 7.88 -0.96
CA GLY A 201 14.58 8.46 -0.14
C GLY A 201 13.69 9.41 -0.91
N LEU A 202 14.26 10.21 -1.81
CA LEU A 202 13.51 11.06 -2.72
C LEU A 202 12.68 10.21 -3.71
N SER A 203 13.28 9.16 -4.28
CA SER A 203 12.59 8.27 -5.22
C SER A 203 11.40 7.58 -4.55
N PHE A 204 11.65 7.01 -3.37
CA PHE A 204 10.63 6.37 -2.53
C PHE A 204 9.54 7.35 -2.11
N GLY A 205 9.92 8.56 -1.70
CA GLY A 205 9.00 9.61 -1.28
C GLY A 205 8.11 10.12 -2.41
N LEU A 206 8.63 10.27 -3.62
CA LEU A 206 7.85 10.65 -4.80
C LEU A 206 6.87 9.55 -5.23
N LEU A 207 7.27 8.28 -5.10
CA LEU A 207 6.41 7.14 -5.35
C LEU A 207 5.24 7.11 -4.35
N LEU A 208 5.53 7.26 -3.05
CA LEU A 208 4.50 7.42 -2.02
C LEU A 208 3.62 8.65 -2.28
N ALA A 209 4.21 9.76 -2.73
CA ALA A 209 3.50 11.00 -3.04
C ALA A 209 2.47 10.78 -4.15
N LEU A 210 2.76 9.94 -5.14
CA LEU A 210 1.82 9.66 -6.22
C LEU A 210 0.53 9.03 -5.69
N ALA A 211 0.66 8.01 -4.84
CA ALA A 211 -0.48 7.37 -4.19
C ALA A 211 -1.15 8.31 -3.17
N ALA A 212 -0.37 9.09 -2.41
CA ALA A 212 -0.85 10.02 -1.40
C ALA A 212 -1.62 11.20 -1.99
N VAL A 213 -1.20 11.73 -3.15
CA VAL A 213 -1.91 12.78 -3.88
C VAL A 213 -3.31 12.29 -4.26
N GLY A 214 -3.44 11.07 -4.80
CA GLY A 214 -4.75 10.49 -5.11
C GLY A 214 -5.66 10.41 -3.89
N LEU A 215 -5.14 9.91 -2.76
CA LEU A 215 -5.87 9.84 -1.50
C LEU A 215 -6.25 11.24 -0.97
N SER A 216 -5.34 12.20 -1.08
CA SER A 216 -5.54 13.58 -0.62
C SER A 216 -6.60 14.31 -1.45
N LEU A 217 -6.69 14.08 -2.77
CA LEU A 217 -7.79 14.63 -3.58
C LEU A 217 -9.15 14.08 -3.13
N ILE A 218 -9.24 12.76 -2.90
CA ILE A 218 -10.47 12.10 -2.44
C ILE A 218 -10.88 12.67 -1.08
N PHE A 219 -9.94 12.70 -0.13
CA PHE A 219 -10.18 13.25 1.19
C PHE A 219 -10.58 14.73 1.10
N GLY A 220 -9.84 15.54 0.34
CA GLY A 220 -10.08 16.98 0.23
C GLY A 220 -11.47 17.33 -0.33
N THR A 221 -12.06 16.49 -1.17
CA THR A 221 -13.39 16.75 -1.75
C THR A 221 -14.55 16.09 -1.01
N THR A 222 -14.28 15.04 -0.21
CA THR A 222 -15.35 14.23 0.42
C THR A 222 -15.23 14.11 1.93
N GLY A 223 -14.09 14.46 2.52
CA GLY A 223 -13.75 14.21 3.92
C GLY A 223 -13.57 12.72 4.26
N LEU A 224 -13.63 11.82 3.27
CA LEU A 224 -13.57 10.38 3.51
C LEU A 224 -12.13 9.87 3.57
N THR A 225 -11.75 9.35 4.73
CA THR A 225 -10.54 8.54 4.90
C THR A 225 -10.77 7.14 4.34
N ASN A 226 -10.34 6.91 3.10
CA ASN A 226 -10.56 5.63 2.40
C ASN A 226 -9.44 4.61 2.68
N PHE A 227 -9.68 3.63 3.54
CA PHE A 227 -8.72 2.55 3.80
C PHE A 227 -8.57 1.57 2.61
N ALA A 228 -9.54 1.51 1.70
CA ALA A 228 -9.44 0.70 0.49
C ALA A 228 -8.45 1.27 -0.55
N HIS A 229 -7.92 2.47 -0.32
CA HIS A 229 -6.93 3.09 -1.21
C HIS A 229 -5.66 2.25 -1.36
N GLY A 230 -5.24 1.54 -0.31
CA GLY A 230 -4.13 0.59 -0.38
C GLY A 230 -4.40 -0.52 -1.40
N GLU A 231 -5.62 -1.04 -1.47
CA GLU A 231 -5.96 -2.06 -2.45
C GLU A 231 -6.03 -1.51 -3.88
N MET A 232 -6.36 -0.23 -4.06
CA MET A 232 -6.29 0.45 -5.36
C MET A 232 -4.85 0.52 -5.88
N VAL A 233 -3.87 0.62 -4.96
CA VAL A 233 -2.44 0.52 -5.27
C VAL A 233 -2.08 -0.89 -5.70
N THR A 234 -2.41 -1.90 -4.89
CA THR A 234 -2.15 -3.32 -5.22
C THR A 234 -2.73 -3.69 -6.58
N LEU A 235 -3.97 -3.25 -6.84
CA LEU A 235 -4.70 -3.55 -8.06
C LEU A 235 -3.94 -3.12 -9.33
N GLY A 236 -3.25 -1.99 -9.29
CA GLY A 236 -2.49 -1.50 -10.44
C GLY A 236 -1.40 -2.47 -10.88
N ALA A 237 -0.56 -2.91 -9.93
CA ALA A 237 0.52 -3.85 -10.20
C ALA A 237 0.00 -5.24 -10.61
N VAL A 238 -1.04 -5.72 -9.93
CA VAL A 238 -1.67 -7.00 -10.24
C VAL A 238 -2.29 -7.00 -11.65
N LEU A 239 -2.94 -5.91 -12.06
CA LEU A 239 -3.50 -5.80 -13.40
C LEU A 239 -2.42 -5.80 -14.48
N VAL A 240 -1.29 -5.11 -14.27
CA VAL A 240 -0.16 -5.18 -15.22
C VAL A 240 0.35 -6.60 -15.34
N PHE A 241 0.54 -7.31 -14.22
CA PHE A 241 0.95 -8.71 -14.24
C PHE A 241 -0.07 -9.57 -15.00
N GLY A 242 -1.36 -9.43 -14.71
CA GLY A 242 -2.41 -10.24 -15.36
C GLY A 242 -2.52 -9.99 -16.86
N PHE A 243 -2.45 -8.72 -17.30
CA PHE A 243 -2.44 -8.39 -18.72
C PHE A 243 -1.17 -8.89 -19.43
N ASN A 244 -0.02 -8.86 -18.76
CA ASN A 244 1.20 -9.40 -19.31
C ASN A 244 1.17 -10.94 -19.39
N ALA A 245 0.58 -11.62 -18.40
CA ALA A 245 0.45 -13.07 -18.37
C ALA A 245 -0.39 -13.63 -19.53
N VAL A 246 -1.35 -12.86 -20.05
CA VAL A 246 -2.13 -13.23 -21.25
C VAL A 246 -1.44 -12.87 -22.57
N GLY A 247 -0.16 -12.50 -22.52
CA GLY A 247 0.68 -12.25 -23.70
C GLY A 247 0.55 -10.85 -24.30
N LEU A 248 -0.10 -9.89 -23.63
CA LEU A 248 -0.17 -8.52 -24.13
C LEU A 248 1.20 -7.82 -24.06
N PRO A 249 1.52 -6.94 -25.03
CA PRO A 249 2.70 -6.09 -24.96
C PRO A 249 2.75 -5.31 -23.65
N PHE A 250 3.93 -5.24 -23.04
CA PHE A 250 4.09 -4.73 -21.68
C PHE A 250 3.61 -3.26 -21.52
N TRP A 251 3.90 -2.40 -22.50
CA TRP A 251 3.44 -1.01 -22.50
C TRP A 251 1.90 -0.91 -22.55
N LEU A 252 1.24 -1.83 -23.26
CA LEU A 252 -0.21 -1.88 -23.34
C LEU A 252 -0.82 -2.39 -22.02
N ALA A 253 -0.17 -3.37 -21.37
CA ALA A 253 -0.56 -3.84 -20.04
C ALA A 253 -0.57 -2.70 -19.00
N ILE A 254 0.43 -1.81 -19.03
CA ILE A 254 0.46 -0.60 -18.18
C ILE A 254 -0.75 0.30 -18.47
N ILE A 255 -1.01 0.64 -19.73
CA ILE A 255 -2.11 1.53 -20.09
C ILE A 255 -3.46 0.93 -19.65
N LEU A 256 -3.67 -0.35 -19.89
CA LEU A 256 -4.90 -1.05 -19.49
C LEU A 256 -5.02 -1.14 -17.97
N ALA A 257 -3.93 -1.33 -17.23
CA ALA A 257 -3.95 -1.30 -15.77
C ALA A 257 -4.29 0.09 -15.21
N LEU A 258 -3.78 1.17 -15.81
CA LEU A 258 -4.14 2.54 -15.43
C LEU A 258 -5.62 2.84 -15.70
N VAL A 259 -6.13 2.41 -16.86
CA VAL A 259 -7.57 2.49 -17.18
C VAL A 259 -8.38 1.66 -16.18
N GLY A 260 -7.93 0.45 -15.85
CA GLY A 260 -8.54 -0.41 -14.83
C GLY A 260 -8.58 0.24 -13.45
N GLY A 261 -7.50 0.89 -13.02
CA GLY A 261 -7.45 1.68 -11.79
C GLY A 261 -8.45 2.83 -11.76
N GLY A 262 -8.54 3.59 -12.87
CA GLY A 262 -9.51 4.66 -13.03
C GLY A 262 -10.97 4.18 -13.04
N LEU A 263 -11.23 3.06 -13.72
CA LEU A 263 -12.55 2.41 -13.73
C LEU A 263 -12.92 1.85 -12.35
N PHE A 264 -11.95 1.32 -11.60
CA PHE A 264 -12.18 0.88 -10.24
C PHE A 264 -12.50 2.06 -9.31
N GLY A 265 -11.81 3.19 -9.46
CA GLY A 265 -12.16 4.44 -8.78
C GLY A 265 -13.56 4.93 -9.13
N TYR A 266 -13.93 4.91 -10.42
CA TYR A 266 -15.28 5.24 -10.88
C TYR A 266 -16.35 4.30 -10.28
N ALA A 267 -16.06 3.00 -10.26
CA ALA A 267 -16.95 1.97 -9.71
C ALA A 267 -17.16 2.15 -8.21
N GLN A 268 -16.09 2.52 -7.48
CA GLN A 268 -16.18 2.86 -6.07
C GLN A 268 -17.04 4.10 -5.82
N ASP A 269 -16.78 5.23 -6.49
CA ASP A 269 -17.63 6.42 -6.31
C ASP A 269 -19.08 6.11 -6.67
N THR A 270 -19.29 5.60 -7.87
CA THR A 270 -20.64 5.52 -8.43
C THR A 270 -21.46 4.38 -7.82
N GLY A 271 -20.83 3.25 -7.51
CA GLY A 271 -21.46 2.05 -6.98
C GLY A 271 -21.60 2.06 -5.46
N LEU A 272 -20.66 2.65 -4.73
CA LEU A 272 -20.61 2.58 -3.27
C LEU A 272 -20.75 3.96 -2.61
N TRP A 273 -19.83 4.88 -2.88
CA TRP A 273 -19.71 6.11 -2.10
C TRP A 273 -20.79 7.15 -2.38
N LYS A 274 -21.15 7.35 -3.64
CA LYS A 274 -22.19 8.28 -4.06
C LYS A 274 -23.57 7.89 -3.52
N PRO A 275 -24.02 6.61 -3.59
CA PRO A 275 -25.25 6.19 -2.93
C PRO A 275 -25.26 6.43 -1.42
N LEU A 276 -24.15 6.12 -0.72
CA LEU A 276 -24.02 6.34 0.73
C LEU A 276 -24.09 7.83 1.07
N ARG A 277 -23.37 8.68 0.32
CA ARG A 277 -23.38 10.13 0.47
C ARG A 277 -24.78 10.72 0.25
N ARG A 278 -25.51 10.24 -0.76
CA ARG A 278 -26.90 10.66 -1.03
C ARG A 278 -27.90 10.24 0.04
N ARG A 279 -27.61 9.17 0.79
CA ARG A 279 -28.40 8.74 1.95
C ARG A 279 -28.07 9.54 3.21
N GLY A 280 -27.12 10.48 3.16
CA GLY A 280 -26.69 11.25 4.32
C GLY A 280 -25.91 10.41 5.34
N THR A 281 -25.26 9.32 4.91
CA THR A 281 -24.41 8.51 5.80
C THR A 281 -23.25 9.36 6.31
N GLY A 282 -23.02 9.36 7.63
CA GLY A 282 -21.89 10.09 8.23
C GLY A 282 -20.53 9.54 7.79
N LEU A 283 -19.47 10.33 7.99
CA LEU A 283 -18.10 9.97 7.61
C LEU A 283 -17.59 8.72 8.34
N VAL A 284 -17.89 8.58 9.64
CA VAL A 284 -17.41 7.44 10.45
C VAL A 284 -17.94 6.09 9.93
N PRO A 285 -19.27 5.90 9.69
CA PRO A 285 -19.75 4.69 9.03
C PRO A 285 -19.15 4.44 7.65
N MET A 286 -18.91 5.50 6.84
CA MET A 286 -18.26 5.34 5.54
C MET A 286 -16.80 4.87 5.66
N MET A 287 -16.07 5.31 6.70
CA MET A 287 -14.74 4.78 7.01
C MET A 287 -14.80 3.28 7.33
N ILE A 288 -15.76 2.82 8.13
CA ILE A 288 -15.95 1.39 8.44
C ILE A 288 -16.22 0.59 7.16
N VAL A 289 -17.08 1.11 6.28
CA VAL A 289 -17.33 0.51 4.96
C VAL A 289 -16.05 0.41 4.13
N SER A 290 -15.15 1.40 4.21
CA SER A 290 -13.88 1.37 3.47
C SER A 290 -12.92 0.29 3.97
N ILE A 291 -12.93 -0.01 5.27
CA ILE A 291 -12.16 -1.11 5.85
C ILE A 291 -12.71 -2.45 5.36
N GLY A 292 -14.04 -2.60 5.37
CA GLY A 292 -14.70 -3.78 4.83
C GLY A 292 -14.41 -3.99 3.34
N LEU A 293 -14.44 -2.91 2.55
CA LEU A 293 -14.07 -2.93 1.14
C LEU A 293 -12.60 -3.30 0.95
N ALA A 294 -11.68 -2.77 1.76
CA ALA A 294 -10.26 -3.09 1.70
C ALA A 294 -10.03 -4.60 1.91
N LEU A 295 -10.63 -5.19 2.95
CA LEU A 295 -10.53 -6.62 3.19
C LEU A 295 -11.14 -7.45 2.05
N ALA A 296 -12.34 -7.06 1.58
CA ALA A 296 -13.00 -7.76 0.48
C ALA A 296 -12.13 -7.76 -0.79
N VAL A 297 -11.62 -6.59 -1.19
CA VAL A 297 -10.79 -6.45 -2.40
C VAL A 297 -9.48 -7.22 -2.23
N ARG A 298 -8.81 -7.11 -1.07
CA ARG A 298 -7.57 -7.83 -0.79
C ARG A 298 -7.72 -9.34 -0.95
N TYR A 299 -8.76 -9.92 -0.33
CA TYR A 299 -8.97 -11.35 -0.39
C TYR A 299 -9.52 -11.82 -1.74
N ILE A 300 -10.24 -10.96 -2.48
CA ILE A 300 -10.57 -11.22 -3.89
C ILE A 300 -9.29 -11.26 -4.73
N ILE A 301 -8.36 -10.31 -4.53
CA ILE A 301 -7.06 -10.34 -5.22
C ILE A 301 -6.31 -11.61 -4.83
N GLN A 302 -6.17 -11.92 -3.54
CA GLN A 302 -5.44 -13.11 -3.08
C GLN A 302 -6.03 -14.41 -3.63
N PHE A 303 -7.37 -14.53 -3.66
CA PHE A 303 -8.04 -15.73 -4.15
C PHE A 303 -7.73 -16.00 -5.64
N ASN A 304 -7.64 -14.95 -6.46
CA ASN A 304 -7.42 -15.09 -7.90
C ASN A 304 -5.92 -15.05 -8.28
N PHE A 305 -5.13 -14.18 -7.64
CA PHE A 305 -3.70 -13.97 -7.92
C PHE A 305 -2.80 -14.97 -7.20
N GLY A 306 -3.25 -15.51 -6.06
CA GLY A 306 -2.47 -16.38 -5.18
C GLY A 306 -1.65 -15.62 -4.13
N GLY A 307 -1.00 -16.38 -3.25
CA GLY A 307 -0.14 -15.85 -2.17
C GLY A 307 1.34 -15.70 -2.52
N ALA A 308 1.75 -16.16 -3.70
CA ALA A 308 3.15 -16.11 -4.13
C ALA A 308 3.54 -14.69 -4.58
N THR A 309 4.82 -14.33 -4.35
CA THR A 309 5.37 -13.09 -4.91
C THR A 309 5.73 -13.31 -6.37
N GLN A 310 5.18 -12.47 -7.26
CA GLN A 310 5.51 -12.47 -8.68
C GLN A 310 6.40 -11.28 -9.03
N GLN A 311 7.06 -11.29 -10.19
CA GLN A 311 7.85 -10.15 -10.66
C GLN A 311 7.35 -9.66 -12.02
N LEU A 312 7.37 -8.35 -12.22
CA LEU A 312 7.08 -7.74 -13.51
C LEU A 312 8.28 -7.92 -14.47
N PRO A 313 8.06 -8.00 -15.79
CA PRO A 313 9.15 -8.02 -16.75
C PRO A 313 10.11 -6.84 -16.55
N GLY A 314 11.41 -7.12 -16.57
CA GLY A 314 12.44 -6.09 -16.37
C GLY A 314 12.51 -5.51 -14.96
N ALA A 315 11.83 -6.09 -13.96
CA ALA A 315 11.90 -5.60 -12.57
C ALA A 315 13.31 -5.69 -11.96
N GLN A 316 14.13 -6.63 -12.43
CA GLN A 316 15.54 -6.71 -12.07
C GLN A 316 16.38 -5.96 -13.09
N SER A 317 17.09 -4.91 -12.65
CA SER A 317 18.05 -4.18 -13.46
C SER A 317 19.32 -3.95 -12.65
N ALA A 318 20.47 -4.15 -13.28
CA ALA A 318 21.76 -3.87 -12.65
C ALA A 318 21.87 -2.37 -12.33
N GLU A 319 22.47 -2.06 -11.19
CA GLU A 319 22.71 -0.66 -10.82
C GLU A 319 23.68 -0.01 -11.81
N ILE A 320 23.37 1.24 -12.18
CA ILE A 320 24.26 2.09 -12.95
C ILE A 320 24.92 3.09 -12.01
N GLN A 321 26.23 3.26 -12.13
CA GLN A 321 26.99 4.25 -11.37
C GLN A 321 26.97 5.58 -12.12
N LEU A 322 26.33 6.59 -11.54
CA LEU A 322 26.30 7.98 -11.99
C LEU A 322 27.17 8.82 -11.04
N GLY A 323 28.49 8.76 -11.22
CA GLY A 323 29.44 9.39 -10.30
C GLY A 323 29.34 8.78 -8.90
N PRO A 324 29.08 9.57 -7.83
CA PRO A 324 28.93 9.03 -6.48
C PRO A 324 27.60 8.29 -6.26
N ILE A 325 26.65 8.39 -7.19
CA ILE A 325 25.30 7.84 -7.03
C ILE A 325 25.20 6.47 -7.71
N SER A 326 24.85 5.43 -6.97
CA SER A 326 24.42 4.15 -7.53
C SER A 326 22.90 4.10 -7.60
N ILE A 327 22.35 3.97 -8.81
CA ILE A 327 20.90 3.92 -9.00
C ILE A 327 20.53 2.85 -10.03
N SER A 328 19.53 2.04 -9.74
CA SER A 328 18.94 1.15 -10.74
C SER A 328 18.18 1.97 -11.81
N PRO A 329 18.27 1.61 -13.11
CA PRO A 329 17.44 2.22 -14.16
C PRO A 329 15.95 2.26 -13.82
N ASN A 330 15.43 1.22 -13.16
CA ASN A 330 14.02 1.17 -12.74
C ASN A 330 13.68 2.24 -11.70
N ASN A 331 14.61 2.50 -10.77
CA ASN A 331 14.45 3.56 -9.78
C ASN A 331 14.52 4.95 -10.44
N LEU A 332 15.46 5.15 -11.37
CA LEU A 332 15.58 6.39 -12.12
C LEU A 332 14.31 6.72 -12.93
N TRP A 333 13.78 5.74 -13.66
CA TRP A 333 12.52 5.91 -14.40
C TRP A 333 11.33 6.14 -13.46
N SER A 334 11.28 5.43 -12.33
CA SER A 334 10.22 5.63 -11.32
C SER A 334 10.24 7.05 -10.76
N LEU A 335 11.43 7.60 -10.48
CA LEU A 335 11.61 8.97 -10.03
C LEU A 335 11.13 9.97 -11.10
N ILE A 336 11.58 9.81 -12.36
CA ILE A 336 11.22 10.71 -13.47
C ILE A 336 9.71 10.69 -13.73
N ILE A 337 9.10 9.50 -13.81
CA ILE A 337 7.67 9.34 -14.06
C ILE A 337 6.86 9.94 -12.92
N SER A 338 7.23 9.65 -11.66
CA SER A 338 6.54 10.19 -10.49
C SER A 338 6.59 11.72 -10.47
N ALA A 339 7.78 12.30 -10.66
CA ALA A 339 7.95 13.75 -10.73
C ALA A 339 7.11 14.37 -11.86
N ALA A 340 7.17 13.81 -13.07
CA ALA A 340 6.43 14.30 -14.22
C ALA A 340 4.91 14.27 -13.98
N VAL A 341 4.37 13.17 -13.45
CA VAL A 341 2.93 13.03 -13.19
C VAL A 341 2.48 13.94 -12.05
N ILE A 342 3.25 14.05 -10.97
CA ILE A 342 2.93 14.97 -9.86
C ILE A 342 2.92 16.42 -10.35
N THR A 343 3.91 16.82 -11.16
CA THR A 343 3.93 18.15 -11.77
C THR A 343 2.73 18.37 -12.68
N LEU A 344 2.37 17.38 -13.51
CA LEU A 344 1.18 17.43 -14.36
C LEU A 344 -0.10 17.64 -13.53
N ILE A 345 -0.28 16.87 -12.45
CA ILE A 345 -1.44 17.02 -11.55
C ILE A 345 -1.44 18.40 -10.90
N GLY A 346 -0.28 18.89 -10.45
CA GLY A 346 -0.13 20.24 -9.91
C GLY A 346 -0.58 21.33 -10.91
N ILE A 347 -0.15 21.22 -12.16
CA ILE A 347 -0.56 22.13 -13.24
C ILE A 347 -2.06 22.03 -13.51
N VAL A 348 -2.60 20.81 -13.61
CA VAL A 348 -4.04 20.59 -13.82
C VAL A 348 -4.84 21.25 -12.71
N LEU A 349 -4.46 21.05 -11.45
CA LEU A 349 -5.16 21.65 -10.33
C LEU A 349 -5.03 23.18 -10.36
N LEU A 350 -3.83 23.74 -10.54
CA LEU A 350 -3.64 25.18 -10.43
C LEU A 350 -4.21 25.96 -11.62
N LYS A 351 -4.11 25.43 -12.84
CA LYS A 351 -4.35 26.20 -14.07
C LYS A 351 -5.65 25.85 -14.81
N THR A 352 -6.35 24.77 -14.47
CA THR A 352 -7.54 24.35 -15.25
C THR A 352 -8.87 24.68 -14.57
N ARG A 353 -9.96 24.64 -15.35
CA ARG A 353 -11.33 24.78 -14.85
C ARG A 353 -11.72 23.63 -13.91
N LEU A 354 -11.26 22.41 -14.21
CA LEU A 354 -11.46 21.25 -13.34
C LEU A 354 -10.83 21.49 -11.97
N GLY A 355 -9.57 21.97 -11.93
CA GLY A 355 -8.89 22.27 -10.68
C GLY A 355 -9.56 23.37 -9.85
N LYS A 356 -10.12 24.40 -10.49
CA LYS A 356 -10.96 25.40 -9.81
C LYS A 356 -12.23 24.79 -9.22
N ALA A 357 -12.91 23.91 -9.96
CA ALA A 357 -14.10 23.22 -9.49
C ALA A 357 -13.77 22.27 -8.31
N THR A 358 -12.66 21.53 -8.37
CA THR A 358 -12.19 20.67 -7.28
C THR A 358 -11.94 21.46 -5.99
N ARG A 359 -11.26 22.61 -6.07
CA ARG A 359 -11.07 23.47 -4.90
C ARG A 359 -12.37 24.06 -4.35
N ALA A 360 -13.27 24.52 -5.23
CA ALA A 360 -14.56 25.05 -4.80
C ALA A 360 -15.40 23.98 -4.09
N VAL A 361 -15.38 22.74 -4.58
CA VAL A 361 -16.05 21.59 -3.92
C VAL A 361 -15.39 21.26 -2.58
N ALA A 362 -14.06 21.31 -2.50
CA ALA A 362 -13.33 21.07 -1.25
C ALA A 362 -13.60 22.15 -0.18
N ASP A 363 -13.73 23.42 -0.58
CA ASP A 363 -13.97 24.53 0.33
C ASP A 363 -15.42 24.52 0.86
N ASN A 364 -16.41 24.41 -0.03
CA ASN A 364 -17.83 24.30 0.36
C ASN A 364 -18.68 23.68 -0.76
N PRO A 365 -19.07 22.40 -0.65
CA PRO A 365 -19.88 21.72 -1.66
C PRO A 365 -21.24 22.38 -1.93
N ALA A 366 -21.88 22.96 -0.91
CA ALA A 366 -23.20 23.58 -1.04
C ALA A 366 -23.14 24.89 -1.83
N LEU A 367 -22.15 25.75 -1.54
CA LEU A 367 -21.92 26.99 -2.28
C LEU A 367 -21.43 26.71 -3.71
N ALA A 368 -20.60 25.67 -3.89
CA ALA A 368 -20.19 25.23 -5.22
C ALA A 368 -21.39 24.81 -6.07
N ALA A 369 -22.32 24.03 -5.50
CA ALA A 369 -23.55 23.62 -6.19
C ALA A 369 -24.46 24.82 -6.52
N ALA A 370 -24.61 25.78 -5.61
CA ALA A 370 -25.37 27.01 -5.85
C ALA A 370 -24.77 27.88 -6.97
N SER A 371 -23.46 27.76 -7.19
CA SER A 371 -22.73 28.44 -8.28
C SER A 371 -22.77 27.66 -9.60
N GLY A 372 -23.55 26.59 -9.69
CA GLY A 372 -23.73 25.79 -10.91
C GLY A 372 -22.66 24.71 -11.15
N ILE A 373 -21.81 24.41 -10.17
CA ILE A 373 -20.81 23.33 -10.28
C ILE A 373 -21.48 21.97 -10.01
N ASP A 374 -21.32 21.01 -10.92
CA ASP A 374 -21.73 19.62 -10.68
C ASP A 374 -20.77 18.95 -9.67
N VAL A 375 -21.11 19.05 -8.39
CA VAL A 375 -20.35 18.47 -7.27
C VAL A 375 -20.14 16.96 -7.44
N ASP A 376 -21.20 16.23 -7.81
CA ASP A 376 -21.13 14.78 -7.99
C ASP A 376 -20.23 14.40 -9.19
N GLY A 377 -20.21 15.23 -10.23
CA GLY A 377 -19.32 15.08 -11.38
C GLY A 377 -17.85 15.30 -11.01
N VAL A 378 -17.56 16.36 -10.25
CA VAL A 378 -16.20 16.67 -9.77
C VAL A 378 -15.67 15.56 -8.85
N ILE A 379 -16.48 15.12 -7.88
CA ILE A 379 -16.10 14.03 -6.97
C ILE A 379 -15.78 12.76 -7.77
N ARG A 380 -16.61 12.40 -8.74
CA ARG A 380 -16.36 11.23 -9.60
C ARG A 380 -15.03 11.32 -10.36
N ILE A 381 -14.72 12.49 -10.95
CA ILE A 381 -13.45 12.69 -11.64
C ILE A 381 -12.29 12.54 -10.67
N VAL A 382 -12.41 13.08 -9.45
CA VAL A 382 -11.42 12.91 -8.39
C VAL A 382 -11.21 11.44 -8.05
N TRP A 383 -12.27 10.63 -7.93
CA TRP A 383 -12.14 9.19 -7.69
C TRP A 383 -11.47 8.43 -8.84
N ILE A 384 -11.76 8.80 -10.09
CA ILE A 384 -11.09 8.24 -11.27
C ILE A 384 -9.60 8.57 -11.24
N VAL A 385 -9.25 9.84 -11.06
CA VAL A 385 -7.86 10.30 -10.99
C VAL A 385 -7.14 9.66 -9.81
N GLY A 386 -7.78 9.58 -8.65
CA GLY A 386 -7.25 8.89 -7.47
C GLY A 386 -6.96 7.41 -7.72
N GLY A 387 -7.84 6.73 -8.46
CA GLY A 387 -7.64 5.36 -8.92
C GLY A 387 -6.45 5.20 -9.86
N VAL A 388 -6.34 6.07 -10.88
CA VAL A 388 -5.21 6.07 -11.81
C VAL A 388 -3.88 6.30 -11.08
N LEU A 389 -3.83 7.29 -10.18
CA LEU A 389 -2.63 7.63 -9.42
C LEU A 389 -2.24 6.53 -8.43
N ALA A 390 -3.20 5.92 -7.74
CA ALA A 390 -2.96 4.78 -6.87
C ALA A 390 -2.39 3.60 -7.67
N SER A 391 -3.00 3.25 -8.79
CA SER A 391 -2.54 2.15 -9.64
C SER A 391 -1.16 2.41 -10.24
N LEU A 392 -0.87 3.64 -10.68
CA LEU A 392 0.48 4.00 -11.13
C LEU A 392 1.50 3.89 -9.98
N GLY A 393 1.13 4.34 -8.77
CA GLY A 393 1.97 4.18 -7.58
C GLY A 393 2.28 2.72 -7.27
N GLY A 394 1.32 1.82 -7.44
CA GLY A 394 1.52 0.37 -7.26
C GLY A 394 2.41 -0.25 -8.32
N ILE A 395 2.24 0.15 -9.59
CA ILE A 395 3.11 -0.31 -10.69
C ILE A 395 4.55 0.10 -10.42
N LEU A 396 4.78 1.37 -10.08
CA LEU A 396 6.12 1.87 -9.76
C LEU A 396 6.67 1.23 -8.47
N TRP A 397 5.82 0.94 -7.48
CA TRP A 397 6.21 0.20 -6.26
C TRP A 397 6.80 -1.16 -6.60
N ALA A 398 6.14 -1.92 -7.47
CA ALA A 398 6.58 -3.24 -7.90
C ALA A 398 7.92 -3.20 -8.67
N TYR A 399 8.33 -2.04 -9.20
CA TYR A 399 9.64 -1.81 -9.80
C TYR A 399 10.69 -1.32 -8.80
N TYR A 400 10.29 -0.44 -7.87
CA TYR A 400 11.18 0.05 -6.80
C TYR A 400 11.59 -1.07 -5.85
N ARG A 401 10.62 -1.92 -5.47
CA ARG A 401 10.85 -3.13 -4.69
C ARG A 401 10.34 -4.33 -5.51
N PRO A 402 11.24 -5.00 -6.28
CA PRO A 402 10.86 -6.06 -7.20
C PRO A 402 9.99 -7.14 -6.55
N GLY A 403 8.69 -7.11 -6.85
CA GLY A 403 7.73 -8.01 -6.24
C GLY A 403 6.29 -7.49 -6.33
N VAL A 404 5.39 -8.34 -6.79
CA VAL A 404 3.95 -8.15 -6.81
C VAL A 404 3.37 -9.18 -5.85
N THR A 405 2.89 -8.72 -4.69
CA THR A 405 2.11 -9.52 -3.73
C THR A 405 0.68 -8.98 -3.62
N PHE A 406 -0.24 -9.83 -3.18
CA PHE A 406 -1.66 -9.47 -3.03
C PHE A 406 -1.93 -8.41 -1.95
N ASP A 407 -0.99 -8.18 -1.03
CA ASP A 407 -1.13 -7.29 0.11
C ASP A 407 -0.21 -6.06 0.05
N MET A 408 0.58 -5.88 -1.03
CA MET A 408 1.64 -4.86 -1.11
C MET A 408 1.13 -3.44 -0.80
N GLY A 409 -0.06 -3.09 -1.28
CA GLY A 409 -0.63 -1.76 -1.09
C GLY A 409 -1.06 -1.51 0.36
N SER A 410 -1.42 -2.57 1.09
CA SER A 410 -1.74 -2.49 2.51
C SER A 410 -0.49 -2.27 3.38
N GLN A 411 0.65 -2.84 2.98
CA GLN A 411 1.92 -2.67 3.67
C GLN A 411 2.39 -1.21 3.63
N ILE A 412 2.13 -0.52 2.51
CA ILE A 412 2.53 0.89 2.35
C ILE A 412 1.41 1.88 2.69
N LEU A 413 0.19 1.41 2.95
CA LEU A 413 -0.97 2.27 3.22
C LEU A 413 -0.73 3.19 4.41
N LEU A 414 -0.10 2.69 5.47
CA LEU A 414 0.25 3.50 6.65
C LEU A 414 1.26 4.60 6.31
N LEU A 415 2.23 4.34 5.43
CA LEU A 415 3.20 5.35 4.97
C LEU A 415 2.53 6.40 4.07
N ILE A 416 1.59 5.98 3.22
CA ILE A 416 0.77 6.89 2.43
C ILE A 416 -0.04 7.80 3.35
N PHE A 417 -0.74 7.23 4.34
CA PHE A 417 -1.47 8.02 5.34
C PHE A 417 -0.53 8.94 6.11
N ALA A 418 0.63 8.46 6.53
CA ALA A 418 1.63 9.26 7.21
C ALA A 418 2.06 10.47 6.36
N GLY A 419 2.29 10.28 5.06
CA GLY A 419 2.59 11.37 4.15
C GLY A 419 1.45 12.38 4.03
N VAL A 420 0.20 11.92 3.91
CA VAL A 420 -0.97 12.80 3.80
C VAL A 420 -1.24 13.56 5.12
N THR A 421 -1.16 12.89 6.27
CA THR A 421 -1.41 13.51 7.59
C THR A 421 -0.30 14.48 7.96
N LEU A 422 0.97 14.09 7.76
CA LEU A 422 2.13 14.97 7.97
C LEU A 422 2.05 16.20 7.06
N GLY A 423 1.66 16.01 5.81
CA GLY A 423 1.48 17.07 4.83
C GLY A 423 0.34 18.04 5.15
N GLY A 424 -0.73 17.53 5.75
CA GLY A 424 -1.99 18.22 5.96
C GLY A 424 -3.09 17.58 5.11
N LEU A 425 -4.08 16.97 5.77
CA LEU A 425 -5.17 16.25 5.13
C LEU A 425 -5.92 17.13 4.12
N GLY A 426 -6.23 16.57 2.95
CA GLY A 426 -6.99 17.25 1.90
C GLY A 426 -6.19 18.27 1.09
N THR A 427 -4.90 18.45 1.37
CA THR A 427 -4.02 19.30 0.58
C THR A 427 -3.09 18.46 -0.31
N VAL A 428 -3.11 18.75 -1.61
CA VAL A 428 -2.34 17.98 -2.60
C VAL A 428 -0.84 18.22 -2.46
N PHE A 429 -0.46 19.49 -2.33
CA PHE A 429 0.94 19.88 -2.11
C PHE A 429 1.44 19.47 -0.72
N GLY A 430 0.57 19.46 0.29
CA GLY A 430 0.89 18.89 1.60
C GLY A 430 1.22 17.42 1.49
N ALA A 431 0.34 16.61 0.87
CA ALA A 431 0.57 15.19 0.67
C ALA A 431 1.90 14.91 -0.08
N LEU A 432 2.24 15.70 -1.10
CA LEU A 432 3.53 15.61 -1.79
C LEU A 432 4.71 15.81 -0.83
N ILE A 433 4.75 16.94 -0.13
CA ILE A 433 5.86 17.27 0.76
C ILE A 433 5.94 16.26 1.91
N GLY A 434 4.80 15.91 2.51
CA GLY A 434 4.73 14.94 3.59
C GLY A 434 5.24 13.56 3.16
N SER A 435 4.85 13.07 1.97
CA SER A 435 5.36 11.80 1.44
C SER A 435 6.85 11.84 1.11
N VAL A 436 7.37 12.96 0.58
CA VAL A 436 8.82 13.15 0.36
C VAL A 436 9.58 13.11 1.69
N VAL A 437 9.07 13.80 2.72
CA VAL A 437 9.67 13.78 4.06
C VAL A 437 9.65 12.36 4.63
N VAL A 438 8.49 11.69 4.62
CA VAL A 438 8.38 10.29 5.06
C VAL A 438 9.38 9.40 4.31
N GLY A 439 9.51 9.58 3.00
CA GLY A 439 10.42 8.75 2.21
C GLY A 439 11.90 9.00 2.50
N LEU A 440 12.29 10.27 2.65
CA LEU A 440 13.65 10.64 3.06
C LEU A 440 14.00 10.05 4.42
N PHE A 441 13.13 10.20 5.42
CA PHE A 441 13.37 9.61 6.74
C PHE A 441 13.41 8.08 6.69
N THR A 442 12.59 7.45 5.84
CA THR A 442 12.57 5.98 5.68
C THR A 442 13.92 5.46 5.17
N GLU A 443 14.52 6.12 4.18
CA GLU A 443 15.82 5.67 3.63
C GLU A 443 17.02 6.13 4.46
N LEU A 444 17.01 7.34 5.01
CA LEU A 444 18.09 7.88 5.85
C LEU A 444 18.28 7.12 7.16
N THR A 445 17.19 6.56 7.71
CA THR A 445 17.22 5.74 8.93
C THR A 445 18.26 4.60 8.87
N THR A 446 18.49 4.05 7.67
CA THR A 446 19.46 2.95 7.47
C THR A 446 20.92 3.39 7.61
N VAL A 447 21.23 4.68 7.41
CA VAL A 447 22.58 5.24 7.60
C VAL A 447 22.91 5.37 9.09
N PHE A 448 21.91 5.61 9.93
CA PHE A 448 22.08 5.81 11.37
C PHE A 448 22.06 4.50 12.18
N GLY A 449 22.24 3.35 11.52
CA GLY A 449 22.42 2.05 12.17
C GLY A 449 21.13 1.38 12.67
N ALA A 450 19.95 1.85 12.24
CA ALA A 450 18.71 1.17 12.57
C ALA A 450 18.59 -0.16 11.80
N PRO A 451 18.21 -1.27 12.47
CA PRO A 451 17.90 -2.53 11.81
C PRO A 451 16.90 -2.33 10.66
N ALA A 452 17.08 -3.07 9.56
CA ALA A 452 16.20 -2.98 8.39
C ALA A 452 14.72 -3.20 8.74
N ASP A 453 14.45 -4.00 9.77
CA ASP A 453 13.09 -4.30 10.26
C ASP A 453 12.43 -3.08 10.93
N LEU A 454 13.22 -2.14 11.47
CA LEU A 454 12.73 -0.92 12.11
C LEU A 454 12.66 0.28 11.15
N LYS A 455 12.98 0.08 9.86
CA LYS A 455 13.03 1.12 8.83
C LYS A 455 11.74 1.95 8.72
N TYR A 456 10.58 1.35 8.99
CA TYR A 456 9.28 2.03 8.93
C TYR A 456 8.81 2.64 10.25
N VAL A 457 9.38 2.24 11.38
CA VAL A 457 8.99 2.71 12.72
C VAL A 457 9.42 4.17 12.92
N ILE A 458 10.63 4.52 12.49
CA ILE A 458 11.19 5.86 12.68
C ILE A 458 10.41 6.94 11.92
N PRO A 459 10.06 6.78 10.62
CA PRO A 459 9.21 7.73 9.90
C PRO A 459 7.86 7.97 10.59
N LEU A 460 7.24 6.92 11.13
CA LEU A 460 6.01 7.01 11.91
C LEU A 460 6.21 7.77 13.22
N GLY A 461 7.32 7.54 13.93
CA GLY A 461 7.70 8.30 15.12
C GLY A 461 7.88 9.80 14.83
N VAL A 462 8.60 10.13 13.75
CA VAL A 462 8.76 11.52 13.28
C VAL A 462 7.42 12.16 12.94
N MET A 463 6.53 11.43 12.27
CA MET A 463 5.17 11.89 12.01
C MET A 463 4.43 12.21 13.32
N ILE A 464 4.46 11.32 14.32
CA ILE A 464 3.82 11.55 15.62
C ILE A 464 4.35 12.82 16.27
N VAL A 465 5.68 12.99 16.30
CA VAL A 465 6.33 14.19 16.86
C VAL A 465 5.85 15.45 16.14
N VAL A 466 5.88 15.47 14.81
CA VAL A 466 5.44 16.64 14.04
C VAL A 466 3.95 16.94 14.28
N LEU A 467 3.09 15.92 14.36
CA LEU A 467 1.67 16.13 14.65
C LEU A 467 1.41 16.64 16.07
N LEU A 468 2.24 16.27 17.04
CA LEU A 468 2.15 16.78 18.42
C LEU A 468 2.43 18.28 18.48
N PHE A 469 3.44 18.76 17.74
CA PHE A 469 3.77 20.19 17.68
C PHE A 469 2.94 20.96 16.65
N ARG A 470 2.41 20.27 15.63
CA ARG A 470 1.70 20.87 14.50
C ARG A 470 0.58 19.94 14.01
N PRO A 471 -0.57 19.88 14.71
CA PRO A 471 -1.64 18.90 14.45
C PRO A 471 -2.35 19.07 13.09
N GLN A 472 -2.17 20.23 12.45
CA GLN A 472 -2.70 20.50 11.11
C GLN A 472 -1.77 19.99 9.99
N GLY A 473 -0.61 19.42 10.32
CA GLY A 473 0.43 19.08 9.36
C GLY A 473 1.23 20.30 8.87
N ILE A 474 2.17 20.06 7.95
CA ILE A 474 3.15 21.05 7.47
C ILE A 474 2.48 22.16 6.64
N LEU A 475 1.44 21.83 5.86
CA LEU A 475 0.74 22.77 4.98
C LEU A 475 -0.77 22.87 5.26
N GLY A 476 -1.27 22.30 6.36
CA GLY A 476 -2.70 22.40 6.69
C GLY A 476 -3.16 23.83 6.95
N ARG A 477 -4.33 24.16 6.42
CA ARG A 477 -5.00 25.44 6.69
C ARG A 477 -5.62 25.40 8.07
N ARG A 478 -5.44 26.47 8.85
CA ARG A 478 -6.19 26.64 10.11
C ARG A 478 -7.66 26.85 9.76
N GLU A 479 -8.50 25.90 10.13
CA GLU A 479 -9.94 26.11 10.14
C GLU A 479 -10.24 27.15 11.21
N ARG A 480 -10.74 28.33 10.82
CA ARG A 480 -11.33 29.27 11.77
C ARG A 480 -12.63 28.64 12.22
N VAL A 481 -12.60 27.97 13.37
CA VAL A 481 -13.81 27.66 14.13
C VAL A 481 -14.36 29.02 14.55
N GLY A 482 -15.40 29.47 13.84
CA GLY A 482 -16.08 30.74 14.04
C GLY A 482 -17.56 30.49 14.22
#